data_AF-A0AAV9AA60-F1
#
_entry.id   AF-A0AAV9AA60-F1
#
_cell.length_a   1.000
_cell.length_b   1.000
_cell.length_c   1.000
_cell.angle_alpha   90.00
_cell.angle_beta   90.00
_cell.angle_gamma   90.00
#
_symmetry.space_group_name_H-M   'P 1'
#
loop_
_entity.id
_entity.type
_entity.pdbx_description
1 polymer ?
#
loop_
_entity_poly.entity_id
_entity_poly.type
_entity_poly.pdbx_seq_one_letter_code
_entity_poly.pdbx_strand_id
1 'polypeptide(L)'
;MAPPTKGASATKKADPKAQALKAAKAVKSGASTLKKKAKKIRTSVTFHRPKTLKKDRNPKYPRISAPPRNKLDHYQILKFPLTTESAMKKIEDNNTLVFIVDIRADKRKIKAAVKKMYDIQAKKVNTLIRPDGTKKAYVRLTPDFDALDVANKIGII
;
A
#
# COMPACT_ATOMS: atom_id res chain seq x y z
N MET A 1 85.84 42.72 -37.54
CA MET A 1 85.04 42.38 -38.74
C MET A 1 83.57 42.28 -38.35
N ALA A 2 82.71 42.82 -39.20
CA ALA A 2 81.27 43.07 -39.03
C ALA A 2 80.38 41.80 -38.89
N PRO A 3 79.12 41.93 -38.41
CA PRO A 3 78.19 40.82 -38.18
C PRO A 3 77.34 40.50 -39.43
N PRO A 4 76.80 39.27 -39.59
CA PRO A 4 75.72 39.01 -40.53
C PRO A 4 74.33 39.05 -39.87
N THR A 5 73.35 39.33 -40.72
CA THR A 5 72.08 40.00 -40.48
C THR A 5 70.85 39.07 -40.41
N LYS A 6 69.87 39.49 -39.59
CA LYS A 6 68.40 39.28 -39.62
C LYS A 6 67.80 38.13 -40.43
N GLY A 7 67.03 37.29 -39.73
CA GLY A 7 65.84 36.61 -40.26
C GLY A 7 64.67 36.73 -39.28
N ALA A 8 63.80 37.73 -39.47
CA ALA A 8 62.57 37.87 -38.70
C ALA A 8 61.54 36.83 -39.18
N SER A 9 61.18 35.89 -38.31
CA SER A 9 60.12 34.91 -38.59
C SER A 9 58.75 35.59 -38.55
N ALA A 10 58.14 35.78 -39.71
CA ALA A 10 56.78 36.27 -39.88
C ALA A 10 55.78 35.34 -39.16
N THR A 11 55.03 35.89 -38.20
CA THR A 11 53.87 35.22 -37.60
C THR A 11 52.73 35.16 -38.63
N LYS A 12 52.48 33.97 -39.18
CA LYS A 12 51.34 33.72 -40.06
C LYS A 12 50.03 33.99 -39.30
N LYS A 13 49.29 35.03 -39.69
CA LYS A 13 47.91 35.27 -39.23
C LYS A 13 47.03 34.12 -39.71
N ALA A 14 46.30 33.48 -38.80
CA ALA A 14 45.36 32.40 -39.14
C ALA A 14 44.21 32.92 -40.01
N ASP A 15 43.66 32.05 -40.89
CA ASP A 15 42.58 32.42 -41.81
C ASP A 15 41.36 33.01 -41.08
N PRO A 16 40.87 34.21 -41.45
CA PRO A 16 39.81 34.90 -40.74
C PRO A 16 38.49 34.13 -40.75
N LYS A 17 38.21 33.37 -41.82
CA LYS A 17 37.03 32.50 -41.91
C LYS A 17 37.10 31.33 -40.92
N ALA A 18 38.26 30.72 -40.75
CA ALA A 18 38.46 29.64 -39.79
C ALA A 18 38.35 30.16 -38.34
N GLN A 19 38.82 31.37 -38.09
CA GLN A 19 38.70 32.04 -36.80
C GLN A 19 37.24 32.44 -36.48
N ALA A 20 36.49 32.94 -37.48
CA ALA A 20 35.07 33.24 -37.35
C ALA A 20 34.21 31.99 -37.10
N LEU A 21 34.49 30.89 -37.81
CA LEU A 21 33.80 29.61 -37.60
C LEU A 21 34.12 28.99 -36.24
N LYS A 22 35.36 29.13 -35.75
CA LYS A 22 35.75 28.74 -34.39
C LYS A 22 35.04 29.58 -33.33
N ALA A 23 34.95 30.90 -33.53
CA ALA A 23 34.23 31.80 -32.63
C ALA A 23 32.72 31.51 -32.60
N ALA A 24 32.09 31.32 -33.77
CA ALA A 24 30.67 30.98 -33.87
C ALA A 24 30.34 29.62 -33.23
N LYS A 25 31.21 28.62 -33.41
CA LYS A 25 31.10 27.33 -32.72
C LYS A 25 31.25 27.49 -31.21
N ALA A 26 32.20 28.27 -30.72
CA ALA A 26 32.40 28.51 -29.29
C ALA A 26 31.22 29.25 -28.62
N VAL A 27 30.53 30.13 -29.34
CA VAL A 27 29.33 30.84 -28.85
C VAL A 27 28.11 29.91 -28.81
N LYS A 28 27.92 29.05 -29.84
CA LYS A 28 26.83 28.05 -29.88
C LYS A 28 27.03 26.89 -28.92
N SER A 29 28.27 26.41 -28.75
CA SER A 29 28.60 25.27 -27.90
C SER A 29 28.73 25.64 -26.41
N GLY A 30 28.13 26.77 -26.00
CA GLY A 30 28.13 27.38 -24.67
C GLY A 30 28.94 26.62 -23.61
N ALA A 31 30.09 27.19 -23.22
CA ALA A 31 31.02 26.69 -22.20
C ALA A 31 30.39 25.68 -21.22
N SER A 32 30.59 24.39 -21.49
CA SER A 32 30.03 23.27 -20.71
C SER A 32 30.54 23.21 -19.27
N THR A 33 31.51 24.05 -18.92
CA THR A 33 32.22 24.07 -17.63
C THR A 33 31.97 25.30 -16.78
N LEU A 34 31.39 26.37 -17.33
CA LEU A 34 30.91 27.50 -16.55
C LEU A 34 29.41 27.31 -16.36
N LYS A 35 29.02 26.82 -15.18
CA LYS A 35 27.63 26.79 -14.72
C LYS A 35 27.06 28.22 -14.72
N LYS A 36 26.71 28.77 -15.88
CA LYS A 36 25.70 29.82 -15.96
C LYS A 36 24.48 29.16 -15.34
N LYS A 37 24.18 29.48 -14.07
CA LYS A 37 22.91 29.09 -13.46
C LYS A 37 21.84 29.50 -14.47
N ALA A 38 21.25 28.53 -15.17
CA ALA A 38 20.24 28.80 -16.16
C ALA A 38 19.21 29.71 -15.48
N LYS A 39 18.92 30.88 -16.06
CA LYS A 39 17.98 31.83 -15.46
C LYS A 39 16.65 31.09 -15.32
N LYS A 40 16.20 30.85 -14.08
CA LYS A 40 14.91 30.20 -13.82
C LYS A 40 13.80 31.20 -14.07
N ILE A 41 13.21 31.13 -15.26
CA ILE A 41 12.06 31.96 -15.65
C ILE A 41 10.83 31.48 -14.86
N ARG A 42 10.14 32.39 -14.16
CA ARG A 42 8.86 32.12 -13.49
C ARG A 42 7.75 32.67 -14.36
N THR A 43 6.84 31.80 -14.81
CA THR A 43 5.71 32.16 -15.69
C THR A 43 4.42 32.43 -14.92
N SER A 44 4.33 32.04 -13.65
CA SER A 44 3.19 32.33 -12.77
C SER A 44 3.38 33.64 -12.01
N VAL A 45 2.29 34.38 -11.82
CA VAL A 45 2.24 35.58 -10.96
C VAL A 45 2.28 35.18 -9.47
N THR A 46 1.74 34.00 -9.14
CA THR A 46 1.72 33.45 -7.79
C THR A 46 3.00 32.69 -7.45
N PHE A 47 3.55 32.94 -6.25
CA PHE A 47 4.68 32.19 -5.72
C PHE A 47 4.20 30.97 -4.92
N HIS A 48 4.49 29.77 -5.42
CA HIS A 48 4.21 28.52 -4.72
C HIS A 48 5.43 28.03 -3.96
N ARG A 49 5.20 27.51 -2.74
CA ARG A 49 6.25 26.87 -1.95
C ARG A 49 6.84 25.69 -2.76
N PRO A 50 8.18 25.64 -2.96
CA PRO A 50 8.79 24.54 -3.67
C PRO A 50 8.59 23.23 -2.90
N LYS A 51 8.39 22.14 -3.63
CA LYS A 51 8.36 20.81 -3.02
C LYS A 51 9.76 20.49 -2.52
N THR A 52 9.88 20.30 -1.22
CA THR A 52 11.12 19.90 -0.55
C THR A 52 11.11 18.41 -0.28
N LEU A 53 12.29 17.81 -0.12
CA LEU A 53 12.42 16.44 0.34
C LEU A 53 11.81 16.31 1.74
N LYS A 54 10.87 15.38 1.90
CA LYS A 54 10.31 14.98 3.20
C LYS A 54 10.88 13.61 3.52
N LYS A 55 11.63 13.51 4.61
CA LYS A 55 12.15 12.23 5.10
C LYS A 55 11.06 11.49 5.86
N ASP A 56 11.06 10.17 5.77
CA ASP A 56 10.20 9.32 6.60
C ASP A 56 10.65 9.37 8.06
N ARG A 57 9.72 9.02 8.98
CA ARG A 57 10.01 8.99 10.41
C ARG A 57 10.92 7.80 10.73
N ASN A 58 12.14 8.08 11.21
CA ASN A 58 13.06 7.07 11.73
C ASN A 58 13.36 7.36 13.23
N PRO A 59 12.53 6.86 14.17
CA PRO A 59 12.73 7.10 15.59
C PRO A 59 13.95 6.32 16.11
N LYS A 60 14.72 6.93 17.03
CA LYS A 60 15.93 6.30 17.60
C LYS A 60 15.60 5.08 18.49
N TYR A 61 14.41 5.02 19.04
CA TYR A 61 13.92 3.93 19.89
C TYR A 61 12.43 3.68 19.61
N PRO A 62 11.95 2.43 19.75
CA PRO A 62 10.53 2.13 19.59
C PRO A 62 9.72 2.81 20.71
N ARG A 63 8.53 3.32 20.39
CA ARG A 63 7.65 3.94 21.40
C ARG A 63 7.05 2.95 22.39
N ILE A 64 6.94 1.69 21.98
CA ILE A 64 6.40 0.60 22.77
C ILE A 64 7.42 -0.53 22.70
N SER A 65 7.79 -1.10 23.84
CA SER A 65 8.80 -2.15 23.94
C SER A 65 8.35 -3.46 23.31
N ALA A 66 7.07 -3.83 23.46
CA ALA A 66 6.49 -5.05 22.91
C ALA A 66 5.16 -4.79 22.18
N PRO A 67 4.90 -5.46 21.06
CA PRO A 67 3.63 -5.32 20.35
C PRO A 67 2.46 -5.90 21.18
N PRO A 68 1.26 -5.28 21.13
CA PRO A 68 0.11 -5.82 21.84
C PRO A 68 -0.39 -7.11 21.20
N ARG A 69 -0.86 -8.04 22.03
CA ARG A 69 -1.54 -9.26 21.57
C ARG A 69 -2.87 -8.93 20.91
N ASN A 70 -3.25 -9.72 19.91
CA ASN A 70 -4.58 -9.62 19.31
C ASN A 70 -5.63 -10.07 20.33
N LYS A 71 -6.52 -9.16 20.73
CA LYS A 71 -7.60 -9.43 21.69
C LYS A 71 -8.83 -10.07 21.04
N LEU A 72 -8.90 -10.07 19.71
CA LEU A 72 -10.06 -10.51 18.95
C LEU A 72 -9.64 -11.76 18.14
N ASP A 73 -9.53 -12.86 18.86
CA ASP A 73 -9.18 -14.18 18.35
C ASP A 73 -10.43 -14.97 17.92
N HIS A 74 -10.24 -16.21 17.49
CA HIS A 74 -11.32 -17.02 16.92
C HIS A 74 -12.40 -17.38 17.95
N TYR A 75 -12.00 -17.64 19.20
CA TYR A 75 -12.89 -17.91 20.32
C TYR A 75 -13.70 -16.67 20.73
N GLN A 76 -13.09 -15.49 20.74
CA GLN A 76 -13.82 -14.26 21.04
C GLN A 76 -14.78 -13.86 19.91
N ILE A 77 -14.42 -14.16 18.64
CA ILE A 77 -15.28 -13.89 17.49
C ILE A 77 -16.55 -14.73 17.54
N LEU A 78 -16.42 -16.05 17.69
CA LEU A 78 -17.54 -17.00 17.70
C LEU A 78 -17.88 -17.35 19.15
N LYS A 79 -18.91 -16.70 19.71
CA LYS A 79 -19.25 -16.89 21.12
C LYS A 79 -19.97 -18.22 21.34
N PHE A 80 -21.09 -18.41 20.65
CA PHE A 80 -21.87 -19.65 20.73
C PHE A 80 -22.80 -19.80 19.52
N PRO A 81 -23.14 -21.04 19.11
CA PRO A 81 -24.19 -21.30 18.14
C PRO A 81 -25.57 -20.97 18.72
N LEU A 82 -26.49 -20.50 17.87
CA LEU A 82 -27.85 -20.17 18.28
C LEU A 82 -28.78 -21.38 18.04
N THR A 83 -29.41 -21.89 19.10
CA THR A 83 -30.22 -23.11 19.10
C THR A 83 -31.74 -22.84 19.09
N THR A 84 -32.18 -21.71 18.54
CA THR A 84 -33.62 -21.41 18.42
C THR A 84 -34.26 -22.25 17.31
N GLU A 85 -35.57 -22.51 17.37
CA GLU A 85 -36.33 -23.22 16.33
C GLU A 85 -36.07 -22.65 14.92
N SER A 86 -36.10 -21.32 14.79
CA SER A 86 -35.80 -20.63 13.53
C SER A 86 -34.38 -20.88 13.00
N ALA A 87 -33.43 -21.16 13.90
CA ALA A 87 -32.06 -21.49 13.55
C ALA A 87 -31.92 -22.97 13.19
N MET A 88 -32.56 -23.88 13.93
CA MET A 88 -32.59 -25.31 13.60
C MET A 88 -33.17 -25.53 12.20
N LYS A 89 -34.27 -24.84 11.87
CA LYS A 89 -34.84 -24.85 10.52
C LYS A 89 -33.87 -24.36 9.43
N LYS A 90 -32.96 -23.43 9.76
CA LYS A 90 -31.94 -22.93 8.80
C LYS A 90 -30.80 -23.92 8.57
N ILE A 91 -30.52 -24.77 9.55
CA ILE A 91 -29.53 -25.85 9.43
C ILE A 91 -30.05 -26.86 8.41
N GLU A 92 -31.29 -27.30 8.57
CA GLU A 92 -31.97 -28.27 7.70
C GLU A 92 -32.22 -27.72 6.28
N ASP A 93 -33.00 -26.64 6.15
CA ASP A 93 -33.51 -26.19 4.84
C ASP A 93 -32.44 -25.54 3.95
N ASN A 94 -31.44 -24.91 4.56
CA ASN A 94 -30.57 -23.96 3.85
C ASN A 94 -29.08 -24.23 4.00
N ASN A 95 -28.69 -25.33 4.67
CA ASN A 95 -27.30 -25.66 4.98
C ASN A 95 -26.57 -24.44 5.58
N THR A 96 -27.17 -23.86 6.63
CA THR A 96 -26.73 -22.59 7.22
C THR A 96 -26.69 -22.69 8.74
N LEU A 97 -25.50 -22.49 9.32
CA LEU A 97 -25.30 -22.40 10.76
C LEU A 97 -25.54 -20.97 11.26
N VAL A 98 -26.12 -20.83 12.44
CA VAL A 98 -26.38 -19.53 13.05
C VAL A 98 -25.54 -19.37 14.30
N PHE A 99 -24.77 -18.29 14.38
CA PHE A 99 -23.91 -18.00 15.53
C PHE A 99 -24.23 -16.65 16.16
N ILE A 100 -24.01 -16.56 17.47
CA ILE A 100 -23.74 -15.31 18.18
C ILE A 100 -22.27 -14.98 18.01
N VAL A 101 -21.99 -13.76 17.58
CA VAL A 101 -20.62 -13.30 17.33
C VAL A 101 -20.36 -11.95 18.00
N ASP A 102 -19.09 -11.59 18.13
CA ASP A 102 -18.71 -10.27 18.63
C ASP A 102 -19.19 -9.13 17.71
N ILE A 103 -19.59 -8.01 18.31
CA ILE A 103 -20.12 -6.84 17.61
C ILE A 103 -19.08 -6.23 16.67
N ARG A 104 -17.79 -6.37 16.98
CA ARG A 104 -16.68 -5.82 16.19
C ARG A 104 -16.20 -6.78 15.09
N ALA A 105 -16.76 -7.98 15.01
CA ALA A 105 -16.36 -8.99 14.03
C ALA A 105 -16.94 -8.70 12.65
N ASP A 106 -16.09 -8.68 11.63
CA ASP A 106 -16.46 -8.53 10.23
C ASP A 106 -16.77 -9.88 9.58
N LYS A 107 -17.52 -9.89 8.48
CA LYS A 107 -17.86 -11.11 7.72
C LYS A 107 -16.63 -11.95 7.33
N ARG A 108 -15.50 -11.30 7.00
CA ARG A 108 -14.23 -11.96 6.68
C ARG A 108 -13.61 -12.67 7.90
N LYS A 109 -13.65 -12.00 9.06
CA LYS A 109 -13.14 -12.55 10.33
C LYS A 109 -13.99 -13.75 10.77
N ILE A 110 -15.32 -13.64 10.67
CA ILE A 110 -16.24 -14.73 10.98
C ILE A 110 -15.99 -15.94 10.08
N LYS A 111 -15.88 -15.74 8.75
CA LYS A 111 -15.55 -16.81 7.80
C LYS A 111 -14.22 -17.51 8.15
N ALA A 112 -13.19 -16.75 8.52
CA ALA A 112 -11.90 -17.31 8.92
C ALA A 112 -11.97 -18.04 10.27
N ALA A 113 -12.74 -17.52 11.23
CA ALA A 113 -12.92 -18.15 12.54
C ALA A 113 -13.67 -19.48 12.42
N VAL A 114 -14.76 -19.53 11.65
CA VAL A 114 -15.52 -20.78 11.42
C VAL A 114 -14.64 -21.83 10.75
N LYS A 115 -13.86 -21.42 9.75
CA LYS A 115 -12.91 -22.31 9.07
C LYS A 115 -11.86 -22.88 10.01
N LYS A 116 -11.34 -22.11 10.96
CA LYS A 116 -10.30 -22.59 11.88
C LYS A 116 -10.83 -23.40 13.06
N MET A 117 -12.03 -23.08 13.54
CA MET A 117 -12.61 -23.74 14.72
C MET A 117 -13.22 -25.10 14.40
N TYR A 118 -13.84 -25.21 13.22
CA TYR A 118 -14.64 -26.38 12.87
C TYR A 118 -14.19 -27.05 11.55
N ASP A 119 -13.15 -26.50 10.90
CA ASP A 119 -12.62 -26.97 9.60
C ASP A 119 -13.61 -26.89 8.42
N ILE A 120 -14.55 -25.95 8.48
CA ILE A 120 -15.63 -25.83 7.49
C ILE A 120 -15.40 -24.66 6.54
N GLN A 121 -15.75 -24.84 5.28
CA GLN A 121 -15.79 -23.74 4.33
C GLN A 121 -17.17 -23.09 4.25
N ALA A 122 -17.23 -21.79 4.55
CA ALA A 122 -18.43 -21.01 4.36
C ALA A 122 -18.52 -20.49 2.91
N LYS A 123 -19.66 -20.67 2.25
CA LYS A 123 -20.00 -20.02 0.98
C LYS A 123 -20.18 -18.53 1.20
N LYS A 124 -21.11 -18.15 2.08
CA LYS A 124 -21.47 -16.75 2.36
C LYS A 124 -21.76 -16.54 3.85
N VAL A 125 -21.47 -15.34 4.35
CA VAL A 125 -21.81 -14.92 5.71
C VAL A 125 -22.70 -13.68 5.65
N ASN A 126 -23.86 -13.77 6.29
CA ASN A 126 -24.79 -12.65 6.52
C ASN A 126 -24.78 -12.30 8.00
N THR A 127 -24.84 -11.02 8.34
CA THR A 127 -24.77 -10.56 9.74
C THR A 127 -25.83 -9.50 9.99
N LEU A 128 -26.41 -9.52 11.18
CA LEU A 128 -27.28 -8.46 11.70
C LEU A 128 -26.96 -8.20 13.17
N ILE A 129 -27.21 -6.98 13.64
CA ILE A 129 -27.16 -6.65 15.07
C ILE A 129 -28.59 -6.82 15.58
N ARG A 130 -28.75 -7.61 16.64
CA ARG A 130 -30.03 -7.82 17.32
C ARG A 130 -30.33 -6.64 18.26
N PRO A 131 -31.60 -6.43 18.66
CA PRO A 131 -31.95 -5.40 19.64
C PRO A 131 -31.34 -5.64 21.03
N ASP A 132 -30.92 -6.88 21.34
CA ASP A 132 -30.17 -7.23 22.57
C ASP A 132 -28.71 -6.71 22.57
N GLY A 133 -28.27 -6.07 21.48
CA GLY A 133 -26.91 -5.56 21.32
C GLY A 133 -25.90 -6.61 20.85
N THR A 134 -26.28 -7.87 20.65
CA THR A 134 -25.39 -8.92 20.13
C THR A 134 -25.44 -9.01 18.61
N LYS A 135 -24.35 -9.46 17.97
CA LYS A 135 -24.36 -9.71 16.52
C LYS A 135 -24.78 -11.16 16.24
N LYS A 136 -25.76 -11.34 15.35
CA LYS A 136 -26.16 -12.63 14.77
C LYS A 136 -25.45 -12.82 13.44
N ALA A 137 -24.85 -13.98 13.21
CA ALA A 137 -24.26 -14.36 11.94
C ALA A 137 -24.95 -15.61 11.39
N TYR A 138 -25.45 -15.52 10.15
CA TYR A 138 -25.88 -16.66 9.36
C TYR A 138 -24.73 -17.06 8.44
N VAL A 139 -24.24 -18.28 8.60
CA VAL A 139 -23.06 -18.81 7.91
C VAL A 139 -23.52 -19.95 7.02
N ARG A 140 -23.69 -19.66 5.73
CA ARG A 140 -24.07 -20.67 4.74
C ARG A 140 -22.83 -21.44 4.32
N LEU A 141 -22.87 -22.77 4.41
CA LEU A 141 -21.74 -23.64 4.08
C LEU A 141 -21.63 -23.85 2.56
N THR A 142 -20.48 -24.35 2.10
CA THR A 142 -20.36 -24.90 0.74
C THR A 142 -21.11 -26.23 0.66
N PRO A 143 -21.59 -26.64 -0.53
CA PRO A 143 -22.35 -27.88 -0.68
C PRO A 143 -21.54 -29.14 -0.33
N ASP A 144 -20.21 -29.03 -0.21
CA ASP A 144 -19.32 -30.13 0.17
C ASP A 144 -19.42 -30.49 1.66
N PHE A 145 -20.00 -29.61 2.48
CA PHE A 145 -20.19 -29.83 3.92
C PHE A 145 -21.68 -29.77 4.25
N ASP A 146 -22.16 -30.74 5.03
CA ASP A 146 -23.50 -30.71 5.59
C ASP A 146 -23.51 -29.99 6.95
N ALA A 147 -24.45 -29.05 7.12
CA ALA A 147 -24.62 -28.32 8.37
C ALA A 147 -25.16 -29.21 9.49
N LEU A 148 -25.92 -30.27 9.18
CA LEU A 148 -26.43 -31.21 10.18
C LEU A 148 -25.29 -32.00 10.83
N ASP A 149 -24.38 -32.56 10.03
CA ASP A 149 -23.20 -33.28 10.54
C ASP A 149 -22.29 -32.39 11.39
N VAL A 150 -22.11 -31.15 10.95
CA VAL A 150 -21.37 -30.16 11.73
C VAL A 150 -22.09 -29.86 13.05
N ALA A 151 -23.41 -29.67 13.03
CA ALA A 151 -24.18 -29.37 14.22
C ALA A 151 -24.08 -30.48 15.27
N ASN A 152 -24.10 -31.76 14.83
CA ASN A 152 -23.82 -32.93 15.66
C ASN A 152 -22.44 -32.84 16.31
N LYS A 153 -21.41 -32.52 15.52
CA LYS A 153 -20.03 -32.37 16.01
C LYS A 153 -19.86 -31.22 17.01
N ILE A 154 -20.65 -30.16 16.85
CA ILE A 154 -20.66 -29.02 17.77
C ILE A 154 -21.48 -29.33 19.05
N GLY A 155 -22.44 -30.27 18.98
CA GLY A 155 -23.29 -30.66 20.11
C GLY A 155 -24.50 -29.74 20.31
N ILE A 156 -25.10 -29.27 19.21
CA ILE A 156 -26.29 -28.38 19.22
C ILE A 156 -27.57 -29.06 18.76
N ILE A 157 -27.49 -30.32 18.37
CA ILE A 157 -28.59 -31.19 17.98
C ILE A 157 -28.41 -32.57 18.63
#